data_AF-A0A0K2SQK6-F1
#
_entry.id   AF-A0A0K2SQK6-F1
#
_cell.length_a   1.000
_cell.length_b   1.000
_cell.length_c   1.000
_cell.angle_alpha   90.00
_cell.angle_beta   90.00
_cell.angle_gamma   90.00
#
_symmetry.space_group_name_H-M   'P 1'
#
loop_
_entity.id
_entity.type
_entity.pdbx_description
1 polymer ?
#
loop_
_entity_poly.entity_id
_entity_poly.type
_entity_poly.pdbx_seq_one_letter_code
_entity_poly.pdbx_strand_id
1 'polypeptide(L)'
;MVDSLRWVMRTGRFFALLLLLVSISAVAGADTARADPGHGDGERIEAAVPAAEETVGHGTTGALTSPVPEVTAEEAGHQEDAGGGRAAAASRTERLLVVGGEAFVEGLLTFLLAVLWLLLVALQLARPYVLQLVDKFSLRLGADLWWLAYVLIRDLLFVATFVLSFFFYYPMLLGERAFPITGSLAATLLFAVLVLKLTRDVDDDPAAFRLVTNLTATGAGLYLAAVILGVEASRLEAFETISPWLVTHTNPAWAFGLLWLSYAGLLALGTAAVRYVLATTRGAGLARRPARAGR
;
A
#
# COMPACT_ATOMS: atom_id res chain seq x y z
N MET A 1 25.66 -27.35 9.48
CA MET A 1 26.23 -26.18 8.76
C MET A 1 25.93 -26.22 7.26
N VAL A 2 26.02 -27.38 6.58
CA VAL A 2 25.74 -27.52 5.13
C VAL A 2 24.26 -27.28 4.75
N ASP A 3 23.32 -27.62 5.64
CA ASP A 3 21.87 -27.44 5.36
C ASP A 3 21.39 -25.98 5.45
N SER A 4 22.07 -25.14 6.25
CA SER A 4 21.78 -23.71 6.33
C SER A 4 22.18 -22.98 5.03
N LEU A 5 23.27 -23.42 4.39
CA LEU A 5 23.74 -22.85 3.11
C LEU A 5 22.80 -23.19 1.94
N ARG A 6 22.20 -24.37 1.95
CA ARG A 6 21.19 -24.80 0.95
C ARG A 6 19.88 -24.03 1.09
N TRP A 7 19.52 -23.62 2.31
CA TRP A 7 18.34 -22.80 2.56
C TRP A 7 18.55 -21.35 2.08
N VAL A 8 19.68 -20.72 2.42
CA VAL A 8 20.04 -19.35 1.98
C VAL A 8 20.12 -19.24 0.45
N MET A 9 20.68 -20.25 -0.24
CA MET A 9 20.70 -20.27 -1.70
C MET A 9 19.32 -20.46 -2.35
N ARG A 10 18.36 -21.11 -1.67
CA ARG A 10 16.98 -21.21 -2.18
C ARG A 10 16.22 -19.91 -2.01
N THR A 11 16.40 -19.22 -0.89
CA THR A 11 15.69 -17.95 -0.63
C THR A 11 16.25 -16.81 -1.47
N GLY A 12 17.57 -16.77 -1.72
CA GLY A 12 18.20 -15.79 -2.62
C GLY A 12 17.76 -15.96 -4.08
N ARG A 13 17.60 -17.21 -4.56
CA ARG A 13 17.08 -17.49 -5.90
C ARG A 13 15.62 -17.10 -6.07
N PHE A 14 14.83 -17.20 -5.00
CA PHE A 14 13.44 -16.72 -4.99
C PHE A 14 13.36 -15.19 -5.11
N PHE A 15 14.23 -14.47 -4.39
CA PHE A 15 14.27 -13.00 -4.44
C PHE A 15 14.78 -12.49 -5.80
N ALA A 16 15.79 -13.16 -6.37
CA ALA A 16 16.26 -12.89 -7.73
C ALA A 16 15.20 -13.19 -8.79
N LEU A 17 14.43 -14.28 -8.64
CA LEU A 17 13.29 -14.59 -9.52
C LEU A 17 12.17 -13.57 -9.41
N LEU A 18 11.87 -13.09 -8.19
CA LEU A 18 10.86 -12.06 -7.97
C LEU A 18 11.28 -10.72 -8.60
N LEU A 19 12.53 -10.30 -8.41
CA LEU A 19 13.09 -9.11 -9.05
C LEU A 19 13.11 -9.25 -10.58
N LEU A 20 13.46 -10.43 -11.08
CA LEU A 20 13.50 -10.72 -12.52
C LEU A 20 12.11 -10.78 -13.13
N LEU A 21 11.08 -11.27 -12.41
CA LEU A 21 9.68 -11.21 -12.83
C LEU A 21 9.15 -9.77 -12.85
N VAL A 22 9.53 -8.94 -11.87
CA VAL A 22 9.21 -7.50 -11.86
C VAL A 22 9.89 -6.78 -13.04
N SER A 23 11.15 -7.10 -13.34
CA SER A 23 11.85 -6.53 -14.51
C SER A 23 11.30 -7.01 -15.85
N ILE A 24 10.91 -8.28 -16.00
CA ILE A 24 10.28 -8.77 -17.24
C ILE A 24 8.92 -8.11 -17.46
N SER A 25 8.16 -7.89 -16.39
CA SER A 25 6.85 -7.21 -16.46
C SER A 25 6.99 -5.74 -16.90
N ALA A 26 8.08 -5.06 -16.50
CA ALA A 26 8.39 -3.70 -16.93
C ALA A 26 8.78 -3.62 -18.41
N VAL A 27 9.40 -4.66 -18.97
CA VAL A 27 9.79 -4.71 -20.39
C VAL A 27 8.60 -5.07 -21.30
N ALA A 28 7.71 -5.97 -20.86
CA ALA A 28 6.55 -6.36 -21.66
C ALA A 28 5.50 -5.24 -21.83
N GLY A 29 5.47 -4.24 -20.94
CA GLY A 29 4.59 -3.08 -21.05
C GLY A 29 5.01 -2.08 -22.13
N ALA A 30 6.29 -2.05 -22.52
CA ALA A 30 6.80 -1.07 -23.48
C ALA A 30 6.42 -1.38 -24.95
N ASP A 31 6.14 -2.66 -25.27
CA ASP A 31 5.86 -3.08 -26.65
C ASP A 31 4.40 -2.90 -27.09
N THR A 32 3.48 -2.62 -26.16
CA THR A 32 2.06 -2.37 -26.50
C THR A 32 1.77 -0.94 -26.99
N ALA A 33 2.75 -0.04 -26.92
CA ALA A 33 2.61 1.36 -27.35
C ALA A 33 3.02 1.61 -28.83
N ARG A 34 3.32 0.56 -29.61
CA ARG A 34 3.77 0.69 -31.02
C ARG A 34 2.88 -0.07 -32.01
N ALA A 35 1.57 0.05 -31.85
CA ALA A 35 0.61 -0.32 -32.90
C ALA A 35 0.40 0.88 -33.84
N ASP A 36 0.83 0.67 -35.08
CA ASP A 36 0.85 1.54 -36.26
C ASP A 36 -0.56 2.04 -36.69
N PRO A 37 -0.76 3.34 -36.96
CA PRO A 37 -2.02 3.85 -37.50
C PRO A 37 -2.01 3.76 -39.04
N GLY A 38 -2.52 2.66 -39.59
CA GLY A 38 -2.62 2.43 -41.03
C GLY A 38 -4.06 2.41 -41.55
N HIS A 39 -4.45 3.52 -42.19
CA HIS A 39 -5.36 3.67 -43.34
C HIS A 39 -6.56 2.72 -43.51
N GLY A 40 -7.76 3.31 -43.46
CA GLY A 40 -8.99 2.76 -44.05
C GLY A 40 -9.90 3.90 -44.51
N ASP A 41 -9.87 4.17 -45.81
CA ASP A 41 -10.64 5.20 -46.50
C ASP A 41 -12.15 4.93 -46.49
N GLY A 42 -12.91 6.01 -46.34
CA GLY A 42 -14.12 6.24 -47.14
C GLY A 42 -15.46 5.76 -46.58
N GLU A 43 -16.15 6.64 -45.85
CA GLU A 43 -17.54 6.95 -46.25
C GLU A 43 -17.93 8.38 -45.87
N ARG A 44 -18.37 9.09 -46.90
CA ARG A 44 -18.64 10.52 -46.97
C ARG A 44 -20.13 10.72 -46.66
N ILE A 45 -20.44 11.32 -45.51
CA ILE A 45 -21.78 11.90 -45.29
C ILE A 45 -21.59 13.39 -45.03
N GLU A 46 -21.95 14.16 -46.04
CA GLU A 46 -22.11 15.61 -45.99
C GLU A 46 -23.29 15.95 -45.08
N ALA A 47 -23.03 16.75 -44.04
CA ALA A 47 -24.02 17.63 -43.46
C ALA A 47 -23.33 18.93 -43.07
N ALA A 48 -23.79 20.00 -43.70
CA ALA A 48 -23.23 21.33 -43.69
C ALA A 48 -23.53 22.12 -42.40
N VAL A 49 -22.90 23.30 -42.31
CA VAL A 49 -23.35 24.55 -41.61
C VAL A 49 -22.69 24.81 -40.23
N PRO A 50 -22.25 26.05 -39.90
CA PRO A 50 -21.27 26.89 -40.59
C PRO A 50 -20.19 27.46 -39.62
N ALA A 51 -19.27 28.23 -40.19
CA ALA A 51 -18.14 28.90 -39.54
C ALA A 51 -18.51 29.98 -38.50
N ALA A 52 -17.69 30.05 -37.44
CA ALA A 52 -17.34 31.25 -36.69
C ALA A 52 -15.97 30.96 -36.03
N GLU A 53 -14.88 31.41 -36.63
CA GLU A 53 -14.22 32.69 -36.40
C GLU A 53 -13.08 32.54 -35.39
N GLU A 54 -11.91 32.88 -35.92
CA GLU A 54 -10.57 32.72 -35.41
C GLU A 54 -10.22 33.88 -34.49
N THR A 55 -9.82 33.61 -33.24
CA THR A 55 -9.01 34.57 -32.48
C THR A 55 -7.89 33.88 -31.71
N VAL A 56 -6.69 34.12 -32.23
CA VAL A 56 -5.37 33.96 -31.61
C VAL A 56 -5.27 34.76 -30.31
N GLY A 57 -4.67 34.19 -29.26
CA GLY A 57 -4.33 34.92 -28.04
C GLY A 57 -3.41 34.15 -27.08
N HIS A 58 -2.22 34.70 -26.85
CA HIS A 58 -1.13 34.24 -26.00
C HIS A 58 -1.49 33.78 -24.57
N GLY A 59 -0.68 32.87 -24.04
CA GLY A 59 -0.71 32.45 -22.64
C GLY A 59 -0.13 33.45 -21.66
N THR A 60 -0.40 33.24 -20.37
CA THR A 60 0.48 33.46 -19.21
C THR A 60 -0.17 32.81 -17.99
N THR A 61 0.69 32.17 -17.19
CA THR A 61 0.55 31.61 -15.83
C THR A 61 -0.40 32.31 -14.85
N GLY A 62 -1.11 31.47 -14.08
CA GLY A 62 -1.25 31.60 -12.63
C GLY A 62 -2.34 32.52 -12.08
N ALA A 63 -3.40 31.94 -11.53
CA ALA A 63 -4.01 32.36 -10.26
C ALA A 63 -5.30 31.56 -9.98
N LEU A 64 -5.38 31.04 -8.76
CA LEU A 64 -6.60 30.61 -8.08
C LEU A 64 -7.71 31.66 -8.25
N THR A 65 -8.71 31.39 -9.08
CA THR A 65 -10.01 32.03 -9.01
C THR A 65 -11.08 31.02 -9.42
N SER A 66 -11.88 30.59 -8.45
CA SER A 66 -13.13 29.90 -8.73
C SER A 66 -14.04 30.84 -9.52
N PRO A 67 -14.77 30.35 -10.55
CA PRO A 67 -15.74 31.19 -11.24
C PRO A 67 -16.89 31.51 -10.29
N VAL A 68 -17.00 32.78 -9.90
CA VAL A 68 -18.22 33.35 -9.30
C VAL A 68 -19.26 33.43 -10.42
N PRO A 69 -20.42 32.78 -10.32
CA PRO A 69 -21.46 32.91 -11.33
C PRO A 69 -22.07 34.31 -11.24
N GLU A 70 -21.96 35.05 -12.34
CA GLU A 70 -22.66 36.31 -12.58
C GLU A 70 -24.16 36.01 -12.71
N VAL A 71 -24.92 36.38 -11.68
CA VAL A 71 -26.38 36.23 -11.64
C VAL A 71 -27.00 37.47 -12.28
N THR A 72 -27.41 37.35 -13.53
CA THR A 72 -28.32 38.31 -14.18
C THR A 72 -29.70 38.18 -13.55
N ALA A 73 -30.18 39.31 -13.00
CA ALA A 73 -31.50 39.43 -12.43
C ALA A 73 -32.48 39.97 -13.49
N GLU A 74 -33.39 39.12 -13.96
CA GLU A 74 -34.63 39.58 -14.61
C GLU A 74 -35.80 38.61 -14.32
N GLU A 75 -36.62 39.08 -13.39
CA GLU A 75 -38.05 38.90 -13.11
C GLU A 75 -38.87 37.65 -13.51
N ALA A 76 -39.52 37.14 -12.45
CA ALA A 76 -40.97 36.91 -12.31
C ALA A 76 -41.52 35.49 -12.46
N GLY A 77 -41.92 34.96 -11.30
CA GLY A 77 -43.18 34.23 -11.18
C GLY A 77 -43.07 32.76 -10.81
N HIS A 78 -42.67 32.43 -9.58
CA HIS A 78 -43.29 31.33 -8.80
C HIS A 78 -42.92 31.47 -7.32
N GLN A 79 -43.95 31.79 -6.54
CA GLN A 79 -43.90 31.91 -5.10
C GLN A 79 -44.53 30.66 -4.50
N GLU A 80 -43.72 29.62 -4.30
CA GLU A 80 -43.91 28.52 -3.34
C GLU A 80 -42.68 27.60 -3.44
N ASP A 81 -41.67 27.82 -2.57
CA ASP A 81 -40.78 26.77 -2.04
C ASP A 81 -39.72 27.33 -1.07
N ALA A 82 -40.14 28.18 -0.12
CA ALA A 82 -39.28 28.55 1.01
C ALA A 82 -38.90 27.34 1.89
N GLY A 83 -39.69 26.25 1.81
CA GLY A 83 -39.37 24.94 2.40
C GLY A 83 -38.42 24.10 1.54
N GLY A 84 -38.59 24.10 0.21
CA GLY A 84 -37.75 23.37 -0.74
C GLY A 84 -36.30 23.85 -0.75
N GLY A 85 -36.07 25.17 -0.67
CA GLY A 85 -34.71 25.74 -0.61
C GLY A 85 -33.93 25.32 0.65
N ARG A 86 -34.60 25.23 1.81
CA ARG A 86 -33.97 24.75 3.05
C ARG A 86 -33.70 23.24 3.03
N ALA A 87 -34.62 22.44 2.51
CA ALA A 87 -34.41 21.01 2.33
C ALA A 87 -33.27 20.71 1.33
N ALA A 88 -33.18 21.47 0.24
CA ALA A 88 -32.09 21.39 -0.73
C ALA A 88 -30.74 21.80 -0.10
N ALA A 89 -30.71 22.87 0.71
CA ALA A 89 -29.51 23.29 1.42
C ALA A 89 -29.04 22.26 2.47
N ALA A 90 -29.98 21.64 3.20
CA ALA A 90 -29.69 20.57 4.15
C ALA A 90 -29.07 19.35 3.44
N SER A 91 -29.70 18.86 2.37
CA SER A 91 -29.19 17.71 1.59
C SER A 91 -27.82 17.97 0.95
N ARG A 92 -27.55 19.22 0.52
CA ARG A 92 -26.22 19.63 0.02
C ARG A 92 -25.18 19.58 1.13
N THR A 93 -25.51 20.08 2.31
CA THR A 93 -24.59 20.11 3.46
C THR A 93 -24.27 18.69 3.93
N GLU A 94 -25.27 17.80 3.98
CA GLU A 94 -25.08 16.37 4.26
C GLU A 94 -24.15 15.71 3.24
N ARG A 95 -24.39 15.95 1.94
CA ARG A 95 -23.54 15.41 0.88
C ARG A 95 -22.10 15.92 1.00
N LEU A 96 -21.90 17.20 1.30
CA LEU A 96 -20.57 17.79 1.47
C LEU A 96 -19.84 17.20 2.70
N LEU A 97 -20.57 16.98 3.80
CA LEU A 97 -20.00 16.41 5.02
C LEU A 97 -19.60 14.95 4.81
N VAL A 98 -20.41 14.17 4.10
CA VAL A 98 -20.10 12.76 3.78
C VAL A 98 -18.92 12.67 2.82
N VAL A 99 -18.94 13.39 1.70
CA VAL A 99 -17.87 13.35 0.69
C VAL A 99 -16.56 13.90 1.25
N GLY A 100 -16.61 15.01 1.97
CA GLY A 100 -15.43 15.60 2.61
C GLY A 100 -14.87 14.73 3.73
N GLY A 101 -15.76 14.11 4.53
CA GLY A 101 -15.37 13.19 5.60
C GLY A 101 -14.66 11.94 5.06
N GLU A 102 -15.15 11.37 3.96
CA GLU A 102 -14.53 10.22 3.31
C GLU A 102 -13.12 10.54 2.79
N ALA A 103 -12.97 11.63 2.04
CA ALA A 103 -11.67 12.08 1.52
C ALA A 103 -10.67 12.37 2.66
N PHE A 104 -11.14 12.95 3.77
CA PHE A 104 -10.33 13.21 4.95
C PHE A 104 -9.82 11.90 5.59
N VAL A 105 -10.71 10.92 5.80
CA VAL A 105 -10.35 9.63 6.39
C VAL A 105 -9.37 8.87 5.48
N GLU A 106 -9.57 8.90 4.16
CA GLU A 106 -8.68 8.29 3.17
C GLU A 106 -7.28 8.90 3.21
N GLY A 107 -7.20 10.23 3.21
CA GLY A 107 -5.93 10.96 3.33
C GLY A 107 -5.21 10.67 4.65
N LEU A 108 -5.96 10.69 5.76
CA LEU A 108 -5.43 10.39 7.08
C LEU A 108 -4.90 8.96 7.17
N LEU A 109 -5.63 7.99 6.60
CA LEU A 109 -5.23 6.58 6.60
C LEU A 109 -3.94 6.37 5.80
N THR A 110 -3.86 6.96 4.60
CA THR A 110 -2.68 6.89 3.73
C THR A 110 -1.46 7.51 4.39
N PHE A 111 -1.63 8.68 5.00
CA PHE A 111 -0.59 9.39 5.75
C PHE A 111 -0.12 8.59 6.98
N LEU A 112 -1.06 8.15 7.82
CA LEU A 112 -0.75 7.38 9.03
C LEU A 112 0.02 6.11 8.67
N LEU A 113 -0.39 5.42 7.62
CA LEU A 113 0.27 4.21 7.19
C LEU A 113 1.69 4.48 6.65
N ALA A 114 1.92 5.60 5.96
CA ALA A 114 3.27 6.01 5.55
C ALA A 114 4.17 6.26 6.76
N VAL A 115 3.66 6.95 7.78
CA VAL A 115 4.37 7.18 9.04
C VAL A 115 4.68 5.85 9.74
N LEU A 116 3.72 4.92 9.79
CA LEU A 116 3.92 3.59 10.38
C LEU A 116 4.99 2.78 9.64
N TRP A 117 5.01 2.78 8.31
CA TRP A 117 6.07 2.13 7.53
C TRP A 117 7.45 2.72 7.80
N LEU A 118 7.57 4.05 7.93
CA LEU A 118 8.82 4.70 8.30
C LEU A 118 9.25 4.33 9.72
N LEU A 119 8.32 4.28 10.68
CA LEU A 119 8.57 3.84 12.05
C LEU A 119 9.06 2.39 12.10
N LEU A 120 8.47 1.49 11.31
CA LEU A 120 8.90 0.10 11.21
C LEU A 120 10.35 -0.01 10.75
N VAL A 121 10.71 0.70 9.68
CA VAL A 121 12.09 0.70 9.17
C VAL A 121 13.03 1.30 10.22
N ALA A 122 12.67 2.42 10.83
CA ALA A 122 13.49 3.07 11.85
C ALA A 122 13.73 2.15 13.06
N LEU A 123 12.69 1.50 13.58
CA LEU A 123 12.80 0.57 14.71
C LEU A 123 13.59 -0.70 14.38
N GLN A 124 13.46 -1.18 13.15
CA GLN A 124 14.21 -2.35 12.69
C GLN A 124 15.71 -2.04 12.60
N LEU A 125 16.07 -0.82 12.19
CA LEU A 125 17.45 -0.35 12.17
C LEU A 125 17.97 0.05 13.56
N ALA A 126 17.08 0.37 14.51
CA ALA A 126 17.46 0.76 15.86
C ALA A 126 17.98 -0.39 16.74
N ARG A 127 17.72 -1.66 16.38
CA ARG A 127 18.13 -2.84 17.17
C ARG A 127 19.60 -2.82 17.65
N PRO A 128 20.62 -2.68 16.78
CA PRO A 128 22.02 -2.65 17.22
C PRO A 128 22.32 -1.53 18.22
N TYR A 129 21.65 -0.39 18.10
CA TYR A 129 21.78 0.73 19.04
C TYR A 129 21.17 0.40 20.40
N VAL A 130 19.99 -0.24 20.42
CA VAL A 130 19.33 -0.66 21.68
C VAL A 130 20.20 -1.66 22.43
N LEU A 131 20.84 -2.62 21.75
CA LEU A 131 21.74 -3.59 22.39
C LEU A 131 22.93 -2.89 23.08
N GLN A 132 23.57 -1.93 22.41
CA GLN A 132 24.66 -1.16 23.02
C GLN A 132 24.21 -0.30 24.20
N LEU A 133 22.96 0.13 24.22
CA LEU A 133 22.39 0.89 25.34
C LEU A 133 22.10 -0.03 26.53
N VAL A 134 21.59 -1.23 26.27
CA VAL A 134 21.31 -2.25 27.28
C VAL A 134 22.57 -2.65 28.04
N ASP A 135 23.71 -2.75 27.36
CA ASP A 135 25.01 -3.08 27.97
C ASP A 135 25.52 -2.02 28.96
N LYS A 136 24.98 -0.79 28.92
CA LYS A 136 25.39 0.31 29.81
C LYS A 136 24.61 0.35 31.13
N PHE A 137 23.48 -0.36 31.24
CA PHE A 137 22.71 -0.38 32.47
C PHE A 137 23.36 -1.33 33.48
N SER A 138 23.81 -0.78 34.61
CA SER A 138 24.40 -1.58 35.71
C SER A 138 23.40 -2.52 36.39
N LEU A 139 22.10 -2.21 36.27
CA LEU A 139 21.02 -3.02 36.81
C LEU A 139 20.45 -3.95 35.73
N ARG A 140 20.56 -5.26 35.97
CA ARG A 140 20.00 -6.30 35.09
C ARG A 140 18.49 -6.13 34.86
N LEU A 141 17.78 -5.60 35.85
CA LEU A 141 16.33 -5.33 35.75
C LEU A 141 16.02 -4.22 34.74
N GLY A 142 16.83 -3.15 34.70
CA GLY A 142 16.61 -2.03 33.77
C GLY A 142 16.89 -2.43 32.32
N ALA A 143 17.97 -3.20 32.11
CA ALA A 143 18.32 -3.81 30.84
C ALA A 143 17.18 -4.66 30.26
N ASP A 144 16.63 -5.58 31.07
CA ASP A 144 15.56 -6.49 30.66
C ASP A 144 14.25 -5.74 30.36
N LEU A 145 13.85 -4.80 31.22
CA LEU A 145 12.64 -4.00 31.01
C LEU A 145 12.71 -3.16 29.73
N TRP A 146 13.87 -2.53 29.47
CA TRP A 146 14.07 -1.72 28.27
C TRP A 146 14.03 -2.57 27.00
N TRP A 147 14.68 -3.74 27.03
CA TRP A 147 14.64 -4.69 25.93
C TRP A 147 13.22 -5.19 25.64
N LEU A 148 12.48 -5.60 26.68
CA LEU A 148 11.10 -6.07 26.55
C LEU A 148 10.18 -4.97 25.99
N ALA A 149 10.31 -3.74 26.47
CA ALA A 149 9.53 -2.61 25.97
C ALA A 149 9.80 -2.35 24.48
N TYR A 150 11.07 -2.38 24.05
CA TYR A 150 11.44 -2.24 22.65
C TYR A 150 10.81 -3.34 21.78
N VAL A 151 10.93 -4.61 22.19
CA VAL A 151 10.36 -5.75 21.45
C VAL A 151 8.84 -5.63 21.37
N LEU A 152 8.17 -5.26 22.48
CA LEU A 152 6.71 -5.10 22.52
C LEU A 152 6.23 -4.01 21.56
N ILE A 153 6.85 -2.82 21.58
CA ILE A 153 6.46 -1.69 20.72
C ILE A 153 6.71 -2.05 19.25
N ARG A 154 7.86 -2.64 18.93
CA ARG A 154 8.21 -3.09 17.58
C ARG A 154 7.16 -4.06 17.04
N ASP A 155 6.82 -5.08 17.83
CA ASP A 155 5.92 -6.14 17.40
C ASP A 155 4.47 -5.64 17.30
N LEU A 156 4.04 -4.78 18.22
CA LEU A 156 2.76 -4.08 18.14
C LEU A 156 2.65 -3.25 16.87
N LEU A 157 3.71 -2.53 16.49
CA LEU A 157 3.73 -1.74 15.25
C LEU A 157 3.65 -2.61 14.01
N PHE A 158 4.34 -3.76 13.97
CA PHE A 158 4.22 -4.71 12.85
C PHE A 158 2.78 -5.19 12.67
N VAL A 159 2.13 -5.58 13.77
CA VAL A 159 0.73 -6.03 13.76
C VAL A 159 -0.21 -4.90 13.38
N ALA A 160 -0.08 -3.72 13.99
CA ALA A 160 -0.95 -2.57 13.72
C ALA A 160 -0.85 -2.13 12.25
N THR A 161 0.37 -2.02 11.71
CA THR A 161 0.60 -1.64 10.31
C THR A 161 -0.01 -2.67 9.36
N PHE A 162 0.12 -3.96 9.68
CA PHE A 162 -0.51 -5.02 8.89
C PHE A 162 -2.04 -4.96 8.94
N VAL A 163 -2.62 -4.80 10.15
CA VAL A 163 -4.07 -4.68 10.35
C VAL A 163 -4.63 -3.48 9.57
N LEU A 164 -3.98 -2.32 9.66
CA LEU A 164 -4.38 -1.16 8.87
C LEU A 164 -4.24 -1.46 7.37
N SER A 165 -3.17 -2.13 6.93
CA SER A 165 -2.97 -2.45 5.51
C SER A 165 -4.01 -3.40 4.90
N PHE A 166 -4.93 -3.98 5.68
CA PHE A 166 -5.99 -4.84 5.13
C PHE A 166 -6.90 -4.12 4.14
N PHE A 167 -7.03 -2.80 4.21
CA PHE A 167 -7.93 -2.09 3.30
C PHE A 167 -7.49 -2.20 1.83
N PHE A 168 -6.20 -2.40 1.56
CA PHE A 168 -5.70 -2.64 0.19
C PHE A 168 -6.19 -3.93 -0.44
N TYR A 169 -6.78 -4.82 0.35
CA TYR A 169 -7.39 -6.04 -0.18
C TYR A 169 -8.85 -5.84 -0.58
N TYR A 170 -9.46 -4.67 -0.42
CA TYR A 170 -10.83 -4.45 -0.89
C TYR A 170 -10.84 -4.09 -2.39
N PRO A 171 -11.37 -4.96 -3.27
CA PRO A 171 -11.34 -4.73 -4.72
C PRO A 171 -12.15 -3.49 -5.14
N MET A 172 -13.22 -3.17 -4.40
CA MET A 172 -14.07 -2.00 -4.69
C MET A 172 -13.30 -0.69 -4.51
N LEU A 173 -12.48 -0.60 -3.45
CA LEU A 173 -11.68 0.59 -3.16
C LEU A 173 -10.62 0.86 -4.23
N LEU A 174 -10.08 -0.19 -4.85
CA LEU A 174 -9.03 -0.08 -5.88
C LEU A 174 -9.55 0.49 -7.22
N GLY A 175 -10.84 0.31 -7.52
CA GLY A 175 -11.44 0.80 -8.76
C GLY A 175 -11.94 2.25 -8.66
N GLU A 176 -12.24 2.71 -7.45
CA GLU A 176 -12.94 3.99 -7.23
C GLU A 176 -12.03 5.09 -6.70
N ARG A 177 -10.87 4.75 -6.12
CA ARG A 177 -10.05 5.68 -5.34
C ARG A 177 -8.58 5.65 -5.74
N ALA A 178 -7.86 6.70 -5.36
CA ALA A 178 -6.45 6.88 -5.72
C ALA A 178 -5.53 6.26 -4.67
N PHE A 179 -5.46 4.93 -4.64
CA PHE A 179 -4.55 4.22 -3.75
C PHE A 179 -3.20 3.85 -4.40
N PRO A 180 -2.15 3.64 -3.59
CA PRO A 180 -0.87 3.10 -4.07
C PRO A 180 -1.02 1.71 -4.67
N ILE A 181 -0.59 1.52 -5.93
CA ILE A 181 -0.78 0.26 -6.67
C ILE A 181 -0.10 -0.96 -6.05
N THR A 182 0.99 -0.75 -5.32
CA THR A 182 1.78 -1.79 -4.65
C THR A 182 1.33 -2.05 -3.20
N GLY A 183 0.27 -1.39 -2.71
CA GLY A 183 -0.15 -1.44 -1.30
C GLY A 183 -0.46 -2.86 -0.80
N SER A 184 -1.19 -3.64 -1.61
CA SER A 184 -1.52 -5.04 -1.29
C SER A 184 -0.27 -5.95 -1.24
N LEU A 185 0.68 -5.72 -2.14
CA LEU A 185 1.93 -6.47 -2.17
C LEU A 185 2.82 -6.12 -0.97
N ALA A 186 2.92 -4.84 -0.62
CA ALA A 186 3.62 -4.39 0.58
C ALA A 186 3.01 -5.01 1.85
N ALA A 187 1.68 -5.04 1.94
CA ALA A 187 0.96 -5.70 3.03
C ALA A 187 1.25 -7.22 3.11
N THR A 188 1.38 -7.89 1.96
CA THR A 188 1.74 -9.32 1.89
C THR A 188 3.16 -9.56 2.39
N LEU A 189 4.11 -8.69 2.03
CA LEU A 189 5.48 -8.77 2.54
C LEU A 189 5.53 -8.55 4.06
N LEU A 190 4.72 -7.63 4.57
CA LEU A 190 4.59 -7.42 6.01
C LEU A 190 4.00 -8.65 6.72
N PHE A 191 3.02 -9.31 6.10
CA PHE A 191 2.51 -10.58 6.62
C PHE A 191 3.58 -11.67 6.62
N ALA A 192 4.41 -11.75 5.58
CA ALA A 192 5.54 -12.66 5.54
C ALA A 192 6.51 -12.40 6.71
N VAL A 193 6.76 -11.14 7.06
CA VAL A 193 7.53 -10.78 8.27
C VAL A 193 6.89 -11.33 9.54
N LEU A 194 5.58 -11.18 9.71
CA LEU A 194 4.87 -11.75 10.87
C LEU A 194 4.98 -13.27 10.93
N VAL A 195 4.83 -13.97 9.80
CA VAL A 195 5.01 -15.43 9.72
C VAL A 195 6.44 -15.84 10.05
N LEU A 196 7.44 -15.06 9.63
CA LEU A 196 8.83 -15.32 9.98
C LEU A 196 9.10 -15.15 11.46
N LYS A 197 8.55 -14.10 12.09
CA LYS A 197 8.63 -13.91 13.54
C LYS A 197 7.92 -14.99 14.33
N LEU A 198 6.86 -15.58 13.77
CA LEU A 198 6.18 -16.72 14.37
C LEU A 198 6.99 -18.02 14.25
N THR A 199 7.75 -18.20 13.16
CA THR A 199 8.41 -19.46 12.82
C THR A 199 9.89 -19.53 13.20
N ARG A 200 10.53 -18.38 13.42
CA ARG A 200 11.96 -18.26 13.71
C ARG A 200 12.21 -17.31 14.88
N ASP A 201 13.30 -17.57 15.58
CA ASP A 201 13.84 -16.65 16.56
C ASP A 201 14.62 -15.52 15.85
N VAL A 202 13.92 -14.43 15.57
CA VAL A 202 14.46 -13.28 14.85
C VAL A 202 15.45 -12.48 15.71
N ASP A 203 15.36 -12.62 17.04
CA ASP A 203 16.18 -11.87 17.98
C ASP A 203 17.51 -12.57 18.27
N ASP A 204 17.60 -13.89 18.09
CA ASP A 204 18.87 -14.63 18.25
C ASP A 204 19.54 -15.04 16.92
N ASP A 205 18.78 -15.26 15.83
CA ASP A 205 19.35 -15.68 14.53
C ASP A 205 19.68 -14.47 13.62
N PRO A 206 20.97 -14.21 13.30
CA PRO A 206 21.35 -13.12 12.42
C PRO A 206 20.79 -13.26 10.99
N ALA A 207 20.58 -14.48 10.51
CA ALA A 207 20.03 -14.71 9.17
C ALA A 207 18.54 -14.37 9.13
N ALA A 208 17.77 -14.80 10.14
CA ALA A 208 16.36 -14.44 10.28
C ALA A 208 16.19 -12.91 10.43
N PHE A 209 17.04 -12.26 11.24
CA PHE A 209 17.04 -10.80 11.39
C PHE A 209 17.24 -10.08 10.04
N ARG A 210 18.29 -10.44 9.28
CA ARG A 210 18.55 -9.84 7.96
C ARG A 210 17.37 -10.01 7.03
N LEU A 211 16.74 -11.18 7.05
CA LEU A 211 15.62 -11.48 6.19
C LEU A 211 14.40 -10.64 6.57
N VAL A 212 14.05 -10.54 7.86
CA VAL A 212 12.98 -9.64 8.33
C VAL A 212 13.26 -8.19 7.97
N THR A 213 14.50 -7.73 8.15
CA THR A 213 14.90 -6.36 7.79
C THR A 213 14.74 -6.11 6.29
N ASN A 214 15.20 -7.03 5.43
CA ASN A 214 15.08 -6.90 3.99
C ASN A 214 13.62 -6.90 3.54
N LEU A 215 12.78 -7.81 4.05
CA LEU A 215 11.35 -7.81 3.71
C LEU A 215 10.65 -6.53 4.18
N THR A 216 10.96 -6.05 5.39
CA THR A 216 10.38 -4.81 5.92
C THR A 216 10.80 -3.61 5.06
N ALA A 217 12.08 -3.51 4.71
CA ALA A 217 12.59 -2.44 3.85
C ALA A 217 12.00 -2.51 2.44
N THR A 218 11.86 -3.70 1.85
CA THR A 218 11.22 -3.88 0.53
C THR A 218 9.73 -3.52 0.59
N GLY A 219 9.00 -3.98 1.60
CA GLY A 219 7.59 -3.62 1.80
C GLY A 219 7.40 -2.11 1.97
N ALA A 220 8.23 -1.49 2.81
CA ALA A 220 8.23 -0.04 3.02
C ALA A 220 8.57 0.72 1.74
N GLY A 221 9.60 0.28 1.01
CA GLY A 221 10.02 0.89 -0.25
C GLY A 221 8.91 0.81 -1.31
N LEU A 222 8.28 -0.36 -1.47
CA LEU A 222 7.15 -0.53 -2.39
C LEU A 222 5.99 0.39 -2.04
N TYR A 223 5.62 0.46 -0.76
CA TYR A 223 4.53 1.30 -0.30
C TYR A 223 4.84 2.79 -0.46
N LEU A 224 5.94 3.26 0.12
CA LEU A 224 6.33 4.67 0.15
C LEU A 224 6.63 5.20 -1.25
N ALA A 225 7.26 4.42 -2.12
CA ALA A 225 7.51 4.84 -3.50
C ALA A 225 6.19 5.09 -4.25
N ALA A 226 5.21 4.21 -4.12
CA ALA A 226 3.91 4.37 -4.77
C ALA A 226 3.08 5.51 -4.15
N VAL A 227 3.18 5.74 -2.83
CA VAL A 227 2.55 6.91 -2.19
C VAL A 227 3.17 8.21 -2.69
N ILE A 228 4.50 8.34 -2.61
CA ILE A 228 5.19 9.60 -2.92
C ILE A 228 5.13 9.90 -4.41
N LEU A 229 5.46 8.94 -5.27
CA LEU A 229 5.55 9.12 -6.73
C LEU A 229 4.21 8.92 -7.45
N GLY A 230 3.27 8.21 -6.84
CA GLY A 230 1.92 8.03 -7.38
C GLY A 230 0.96 9.06 -6.81
N VAL A 231 0.56 8.86 -5.56
CA VAL A 231 -0.53 9.62 -4.93
C VAL A 231 -0.17 11.11 -4.75
N GLU A 232 0.97 11.42 -4.15
CA GLU A 232 1.33 12.82 -3.84
C GLU A 232 1.87 13.56 -5.07
N ALA A 233 2.71 12.91 -5.87
CA ALA A 233 3.28 13.52 -7.08
C ALA A 233 2.23 13.78 -8.18
N SER A 234 1.03 13.18 -8.10
CA SER A 234 -0.10 13.50 -9.00
C SER A 234 -0.49 14.98 -8.98
N ARG A 235 -0.11 15.72 -7.93
CA ARG A 235 -0.36 17.15 -7.76
C ARG A 235 0.69 18.04 -8.41
N LEU A 236 1.74 17.46 -8.99
CA LEU A 236 2.88 18.16 -9.58
C LEU A 236 2.91 17.88 -11.08
N GLU A 237 2.90 18.94 -11.90
CA GLU A 237 2.97 18.84 -13.37
C GLU A 237 4.20 18.04 -13.86
N ALA A 238 5.32 18.12 -13.13
CA ALA A 238 6.56 17.42 -13.46
C ALA A 238 6.45 15.88 -13.46
N PHE A 239 5.42 15.30 -12.84
CA PHE A 239 5.25 13.85 -12.68
C PHE A 239 4.00 13.29 -13.39
N GLU A 240 3.36 14.08 -14.26
CA GLU A 240 2.14 13.68 -14.99
C GLU A 240 2.31 12.37 -15.78
N THR A 241 3.50 12.09 -16.31
CA THR A 241 3.76 10.85 -17.08
C THR A 241 3.90 9.62 -16.18
N ILE A 242 4.41 9.77 -14.96
CA ILE A 242 4.80 8.65 -14.09
C ILE A 242 3.71 8.33 -13.07
N SER A 243 3.09 9.35 -12.48
CA SER A 243 2.10 9.20 -11.41
C SER A 243 0.94 8.26 -11.79
N PRO A 244 0.33 8.35 -13.00
CA PRO A 244 -0.77 7.47 -13.40
C PRO A 244 -0.42 5.97 -13.43
N TRP A 245 0.87 5.61 -13.53
CA TRP A 245 1.30 4.21 -13.50
C TRP A 245 1.34 3.62 -12.09
N LEU A 246 1.41 4.47 -11.06
CA LEU A 246 1.56 4.08 -9.66
C LEU A 246 0.26 4.19 -8.85
N VAL A 247 -0.79 4.69 -9.48
CA VAL A 247 -2.12 4.87 -8.88
C VAL A 247 -3.09 3.81 -9.43
N THR A 248 -3.98 3.34 -8.56
CA THR A 248 -4.84 2.18 -8.82
C THR A 248 -5.97 2.44 -9.81
N HIS A 249 -6.70 3.55 -9.68
CA HIS A 249 -7.83 3.87 -10.57
C HIS A 249 -7.43 4.17 -12.03
N THR A 250 -6.22 4.69 -12.25
CA THR A 250 -5.68 4.97 -13.59
C THR A 250 -5.22 3.69 -14.30
N ASN A 251 -4.83 2.66 -13.53
CA ASN A 251 -4.38 1.40 -14.08
C ASN A 251 -4.95 0.18 -13.36
N PRO A 252 -6.27 -0.07 -13.51
CA PRO A 252 -6.95 -1.11 -12.76
C PRO A 252 -6.46 -2.52 -13.11
N ALA A 253 -6.04 -2.76 -14.35
CA ALA A 253 -5.55 -4.07 -14.78
C ALA A 253 -4.33 -4.54 -13.96
N TRP A 254 -3.34 -3.65 -13.78
CA TRP A 254 -2.16 -3.94 -12.95
C TRP A 254 -2.52 -3.99 -11.46
N ALA A 255 -3.40 -3.09 -10.99
CA ALA A 255 -3.84 -3.09 -9.60
C ALA A 255 -4.52 -4.41 -9.21
N PHE A 256 -5.45 -4.90 -10.03
CA PHE A 256 -6.11 -6.19 -9.80
C PHE A 256 -5.14 -7.36 -9.94
N GLY A 257 -4.21 -7.32 -10.89
CA GLY A 257 -3.17 -8.34 -11.02
C GLY A 257 -2.33 -8.49 -9.75
N LEU A 258 -1.88 -7.36 -9.20
CA LEU A 258 -1.12 -7.33 -7.95
C LEU A 258 -1.96 -7.73 -6.74
N LEU A 259 -3.24 -7.34 -6.71
CA LEU A 259 -4.19 -7.78 -5.67
C LEU A 259 -4.31 -9.30 -5.64
N TRP A 260 -4.55 -9.95 -6.78
CA TRP A 260 -4.69 -11.41 -6.86
C TRP A 260 -3.40 -12.13 -6.47
N LEU A 261 -2.25 -11.61 -6.92
CA LEU A 261 -0.94 -12.13 -6.52
C LEU A 261 -0.76 -12.04 -4.99
N SER A 262 -1.17 -10.92 -4.40
CA SER A 262 -1.09 -10.68 -2.95
C SER A 262 -2.01 -11.62 -2.16
N TYR A 263 -3.24 -11.86 -2.64
CA TYR A 263 -4.14 -12.86 -2.06
C TYR A 263 -3.55 -14.27 -2.08
N ALA A 264 -2.96 -14.69 -3.20
CA ALA A 264 -2.29 -15.98 -3.30
C ALA A 264 -1.13 -16.08 -2.29
N GLY A 265 -0.36 -15.00 -2.15
CA GLY A 265 0.71 -14.88 -1.15
C GLY A 265 0.20 -15.01 0.29
N LEU A 266 -0.85 -14.27 0.66
CA LEU A 266 -1.49 -14.36 1.96
C LEU A 266 -1.97 -15.78 2.27
N LEU A 267 -2.67 -16.44 1.34
CA LEU A 267 -3.17 -17.79 1.51
C LEU A 267 -2.03 -18.80 1.70
N ALA A 268 -0.97 -18.70 0.90
CA ALA A 268 0.19 -19.57 1.01
C ALA A 268 0.91 -19.40 2.36
N LEU A 269 1.18 -18.16 2.77
CA LEU A 269 1.84 -17.83 4.03
C LEU A 269 0.98 -18.18 5.24
N GLY A 270 -0.33 -17.92 5.18
CA GLY A 270 -1.28 -18.23 6.25
C GLY A 270 -1.40 -19.73 6.45
N THR A 271 -1.47 -20.50 5.36
CA THR A 271 -1.45 -21.97 5.41
C THR A 271 -0.14 -22.49 6.03
N ALA A 272 1.01 -21.90 5.67
CA ALA A 272 2.30 -22.27 6.25
C ALA A 272 2.34 -22.00 7.76
N ALA A 273 1.83 -20.84 8.20
CA ALA A 273 1.76 -20.46 9.61
C ALA A 273 0.87 -21.42 10.41
N VAL A 274 -0.35 -21.73 9.93
CA VAL A 274 -1.25 -22.69 10.57
C VAL A 274 -0.61 -24.07 10.68
N ARG A 275 0.02 -24.56 9.60
CA ARG A 275 0.72 -25.85 9.61
C ARG A 275 1.85 -25.88 10.64
N TYR A 276 2.61 -24.79 10.76
CA TYR A 276 3.66 -24.67 11.76
C TYR A 276 3.10 -24.78 13.19
N VAL A 277 2.05 -24.01 13.51
CA VAL A 277 1.40 -24.04 14.83
C VAL A 277 0.81 -25.41 15.16
N LEU A 278 0.21 -26.10 14.19
CA LEU A 278 -0.30 -27.47 14.38
C LEU A 278 0.83 -28.49 14.59
N ALA A 279 1.98 -28.31 13.96
CA ALA A 279 3.12 -29.20 14.14
C ALA A 279 3.76 -29.03 15.52
N THR A 280 3.92 -27.79 15.99
CA THR A 280 4.53 -27.49 17.29
C THR A 280 3.65 -27.96 18.46
N THR A 281 2.33 -27.76 18.37
CA THR A 281 1.37 -28.23 19.38
C THR A 281 1.31 -29.76 19.49
N ARG A 282 1.35 -30.49 18.36
CA ARG A 282 1.38 -31.97 18.35
C ARG A 282 2.68 -32.53 18.92
N GLY A 283 3.83 -31.92 18.62
CA GLY A 283 5.13 -32.35 19.13
C GLY A 283 5.24 -32.24 20.65
N ALA A 284 4.70 -31.17 21.24
CA ALA A 284 4.71 -30.97 22.69
C ALA A 284 3.90 -32.03 23.46
N GLY A 285 2.86 -32.60 22.86
CA GLY A 285 2.04 -33.65 23.47
C GLY A 285 2.74 -35.00 23.61
N LEU A 286 3.69 -35.33 22.72
CA LEU A 286 4.40 -36.61 22.73
C LEU A 286 5.58 -36.63 23.71
N ALA A 287 6.23 -35.48 23.95
CA ALA A 287 7.33 -35.35 24.89
C ALA A 287 6.90 -35.51 26.37
N ARG A 288 5.60 -35.43 26.66
CA ARG A 288 5.02 -35.56 28.01
C ARG A 288 4.54 -36.97 28.36
N ARG A 289 4.89 -38.02 27.62
CA ARG A 289 4.69 -39.40 28.13
C ARG A 289 5.77 -39.67 29.17
N PRO A 290 5.47 -39.63 30.50
CA PRO A 290 6.46 -40.04 31.48
C PRO A 290 6.82 -41.49 31.17
N ALA A 291 8.13 -41.78 31.10
CA ALA A 291 8.62 -43.13 31.09
C ALA A 291 7.98 -43.83 32.28
N ARG A 292 7.03 -44.73 32.00
CA ARG A 292 6.35 -45.53 33.01
C ARG A 292 7.45 -46.41 33.56
N ALA A 293 8.04 -45.98 34.67
CA ALA A 293 9.04 -46.71 35.42
C ALA A 293 8.38 -48.01 35.88
N GLY A 294 8.59 -49.07 35.09
CA GLY A 294 8.24 -50.43 35.45
C GLY A 294 9.14 -50.85 36.58
N ARG A 295 8.51 -51.08 37.73
CA ARG A 295 8.98 -51.95 38.81
C ARG A 295 9.05 -53.39 38.33
#